data_AF-A0A8H6HIE2-F1
#
_entry.id   AF-A0A8H6HIE2-F1
#
_cell.length_a   1.000
_cell.length_b   1.000
_cell.length_c   1.000
_cell.angle_alpha   90.00
_cell.angle_beta   90.00
_cell.angle_gamma   90.00
#
_symmetry.space_group_name_H-M   'P 1'
#
loop_
_entity.id
_entity.type
_entity.pdbx_description
1 polymer ?
#
loop_
_entity_poly.entity_id
_entity_poly.type
_entity_poly.pdbx_seq_one_letter_code
_entity_poly.pdbx_strand_id
1 'polypeptide(L)'
;MIHVSLLFTNSSPTILDHYFSTMLAILTNLINLFLTFLGALTAGTNHSMQEAFQQAGITAVSLDASSSEGQFTCGNDVLKSLGKPGTFLHLTELLFNGSRIKDFNLVYLHHLPKLSVLNLDNTGIGNEAVYLLVPLKRTLTVLSLAMNPNITSESVPALLLLANLAFLSILGTGVDMDGLRLIAKTILEEGRNIDIEIPCACKDYMDNLGSMYLVHIQPPLVASPDDCSSLSIATVKENLAAHSKQNPRIMASGTRDEMIARLQDLLTKRQMDLVVAWLVGL
;
A
#
# COMPACT_ATOMS: atom_id res chain seq x y z
N MET A 1 -12.36 -29.44 1.19
CA MET A 1 -11.97 -28.06 1.53
C MET A 1 -10.87 -28.16 2.56
N ILE A 2 -9.61 -28.22 2.13
CA ILE A 2 -8.47 -28.31 3.04
C ILE A 2 -7.99 -26.88 3.24
N HIS A 3 -8.36 -26.30 4.39
CA HIS A 3 -7.87 -24.99 4.81
C HIS A 3 -6.45 -25.20 5.35
N VAL A 4 -5.43 -25.01 4.51
CA VAL A 4 -4.04 -24.96 5.00
C VAL A 4 -3.76 -23.52 5.44
N SER A 5 -4.27 -23.17 6.63
CA SER A 5 -3.91 -21.90 7.29
C SER A 5 -2.56 -22.08 7.97
N LEU A 6 -1.50 -21.59 7.32
CA LEU A 6 -0.18 -21.42 7.95
C LEU A 6 -0.23 -20.10 8.74
N LEU A 7 -0.79 -20.15 9.94
CA LEU A 7 -0.81 -19.02 10.88
C LEU A 7 0.40 -19.13 11.82
N PHE A 8 1.35 -18.21 11.70
CA PHE A 8 2.33 -17.95 12.76
C PHE A 8 1.81 -16.80 13.63
N THR A 9 1.21 -17.13 14.76
CA THR A 9 0.98 -16.16 15.84
C THR A 9 1.46 -16.78 17.14
N ASN A 10 2.38 -16.12 17.82
CA ASN A 10 2.42 -16.22 19.28
C ASN A 10 2.73 -14.85 19.88
N SER A 11 1.67 -14.23 20.41
CA SER A 11 1.71 -13.11 21.33
C SER A 11 1.82 -13.67 22.75
N SER A 12 2.70 -13.14 23.60
CA SER A 12 2.88 -13.60 24.99
C SER A 12 1.69 -13.25 25.91
N PRO A 13 1.64 -13.76 27.17
CA PRO A 13 1.59 -15.17 27.56
C PRO A 13 0.36 -15.46 28.45
N THR A 14 -0.20 -16.67 28.41
CA THR A 14 -0.75 -17.39 29.59
C THR A 14 -1.31 -18.76 29.19
N ILE A 15 -0.78 -19.80 29.83
CA ILE A 15 -1.34 -21.16 30.05
C ILE A 15 -1.59 -22.04 28.80
N LEU A 16 -1.54 -21.50 27.58
CA LEU A 16 -1.68 -22.25 26.31
C LEU A 16 -0.37 -22.87 25.74
N ASP A 17 0.79 -22.54 26.32
CA ASP A 17 2.11 -22.79 25.71
C ASP A 17 2.55 -24.28 25.64
N HIS A 18 2.03 -25.15 26.51
CA HIS A 18 2.50 -26.56 26.55
C HIS A 18 1.89 -27.43 25.43
N TYR A 19 0.65 -27.15 25.02
CA TYR A 19 0.01 -27.82 23.87
C TYR A 19 0.44 -27.20 22.53
N PHE A 20 0.76 -25.90 22.53
CA PHE A 20 1.31 -25.18 21.38
C PHE A 20 2.68 -25.70 20.97
N SER A 21 3.58 -26.01 21.91
CA SER A 21 4.95 -26.46 21.59
C SER A 21 4.97 -27.82 20.85
N THR A 22 4.11 -28.76 21.24
CA THR A 22 3.99 -30.07 20.56
C THR A 22 3.29 -29.99 19.21
N MET A 23 2.28 -29.11 19.06
CA MET A 23 1.64 -28.83 17.76
C MET A 23 2.57 -28.06 16.82
N LEU A 24 3.39 -27.14 17.34
CA LEU A 24 4.41 -26.40 16.62
C LEU A 24 5.51 -27.33 16.10
N ALA A 25 5.93 -28.33 16.86
CA ALA A 25 6.90 -29.34 16.40
C ALA A 25 6.35 -30.21 15.26
N ILE A 26 5.05 -30.53 15.28
CA ILE A 26 4.38 -31.32 14.23
C ILE A 26 4.14 -30.48 12.97
N LEU A 27 3.72 -29.22 13.11
CA LEU A 27 3.55 -28.28 11.99
C LEU A 27 4.89 -27.89 11.36
N THR A 28 5.94 -27.66 12.16
CA THR A 28 7.29 -27.37 11.65
C THR A 28 7.84 -28.57 10.87
N ASN A 29 7.54 -29.80 11.29
CA ASN A 29 7.88 -31.01 10.53
C ASN A 29 7.06 -31.15 9.23
N LEU A 30 5.79 -30.75 9.20
CA LEU A 30 4.95 -30.72 7.98
C LEU A 30 5.34 -29.61 7.00
N ILE A 31 5.75 -28.44 7.50
CA ILE A 31 6.25 -27.31 6.71
C ILE A 31 7.62 -27.62 6.15
N ASN A 32 8.52 -28.18 6.97
CA ASN A 32 9.79 -28.70 6.47
C ASN A 32 9.52 -29.79 5.43
N LEU A 33 8.56 -30.70 5.63
CA LEU A 33 8.18 -31.68 4.61
C LEU A 33 7.67 -31.02 3.32
N PHE A 34 6.84 -29.97 3.41
CA PHE A 34 6.29 -29.25 2.25
C PHE A 34 7.34 -28.41 1.49
N LEU A 35 8.26 -27.75 2.21
CA LEU A 35 9.38 -27.00 1.64
C LEU A 35 10.47 -27.94 1.08
N THR A 36 10.71 -29.07 1.73
CA THR A 36 11.57 -30.14 1.19
C THR A 36 10.94 -30.76 -0.07
N PHE A 37 9.60 -30.82 -0.14
CA PHE A 37 8.83 -31.20 -1.34
C PHE A 37 8.83 -30.14 -2.43
N LEU A 38 8.79 -28.85 -2.09
CA LEU A 38 8.93 -27.74 -3.05
C LEU A 38 10.36 -27.67 -3.62
N GLY A 39 11.37 -27.99 -2.80
CA GLY A 39 12.74 -28.24 -3.23
C GLY A 39 12.86 -29.47 -4.14
N ALA A 40 12.01 -30.49 -3.98
CA ALA A 40 11.93 -31.60 -4.92
C ALA A 40 11.26 -31.23 -6.26
N LEU A 41 10.38 -30.22 -6.28
CA LEU A 41 9.75 -29.65 -7.49
C LEU A 41 10.72 -28.86 -8.40
N THR A 42 11.86 -28.42 -7.88
CA THR A 42 12.92 -27.76 -8.67
C THR A 42 13.89 -28.78 -9.30
N ALA A 43 13.88 -30.04 -8.84
CA ALA A 43 14.78 -31.10 -9.30
C ALA A 43 14.29 -31.89 -10.54
N GLY A 44 13.19 -31.48 -11.19
CA GLY A 44 12.60 -32.15 -12.35
C GLY A 44 11.34 -32.93 -11.99
N THR A 45 10.19 -32.46 -12.49
CA THR A 45 8.87 -32.77 -11.97
C THR A 45 8.27 -34.10 -12.45
N ASN A 46 7.90 -34.92 -11.47
CA ASN A 46 6.91 -36.00 -11.54
C ASN A 46 5.52 -35.40 -11.89
N HIS A 47 4.94 -35.76 -13.04
CA HIS A 47 3.64 -35.28 -13.56
C HIS A 47 2.49 -35.40 -12.54
N SER A 48 2.51 -36.47 -11.75
CA SER A 48 1.52 -36.80 -10.73
C SER A 48 1.44 -35.81 -9.56
N MET A 49 2.54 -35.12 -9.23
CA MET A 49 2.51 -34.09 -8.17
C MET A 49 1.86 -32.79 -8.64
N GLN A 50 2.07 -32.41 -9.91
CA GLN A 50 1.44 -31.22 -10.48
C GLN A 50 -0.09 -31.39 -10.57
N GLU A 51 -0.56 -32.56 -10.96
CA GLU A 51 -1.98 -32.93 -10.92
C GLU A 51 -2.55 -32.89 -9.50
N ALA A 52 -1.80 -33.37 -8.50
CA ALA A 52 -2.23 -33.32 -7.10
C ALA A 52 -2.40 -31.89 -6.58
N PHE A 53 -1.50 -30.96 -6.94
CA PHE A 53 -1.65 -29.55 -6.57
C PHE A 53 -2.82 -28.87 -7.29
N GLN A 54 -3.05 -29.17 -8.57
CA GLN A 54 -4.23 -28.71 -9.30
C GLN A 54 -5.53 -29.20 -8.66
N GLN A 55 -5.57 -30.47 -8.23
CA GLN A 55 -6.75 -31.06 -7.58
C GLN A 55 -6.94 -30.59 -6.13
N ALA A 56 -5.87 -30.22 -5.43
CA ALA A 56 -5.91 -29.81 -4.03
C ALA A 56 -6.67 -28.50 -3.79
N GLY A 57 -6.88 -27.68 -4.83
CA GLY A 57 -7.68 -26.46 -4.74
C GLY A 57 -7.15 -25.45 -3.72
N ILE A 58 -5.82 -25.32 -3.63
CA ILE A 58 -5.17 -24.41 -2.67
C ILE A 58 -5.58 -22.97 -2.98
N THR A 59 -6.18 -22.30 -2.00
CA THR A 59 -6.67 -20.91 -2.12
C THR A 59 -5.77 -19.90 -1.41
N ALA A 60 -5.02 -20.30 -0.39
CA ALA A 60 -4.16 -19.40 0.37
C ALA A 60 -2.78 -20.03 0.64
N VAL A 61 -1.73 -19.23 0.53
CA VAL A 61 -0.36 -19.59 0.92
C VAL A 61 0.27 -18.43 1.69
N SER A 62 0.81 -18.72 2.88
CA SER A 62 1.62 -17.77 3.67
C SER A 62 3.06 -18.25 3.71
N LEU A 63 3.98 -17.31 3.47
CA LEU A 63 5.42 -17.47 3.42
C LEU A 63 6.08 -16.34 4.22
N ASP A 64 5.47 -16.00 5.35
CA ASP A 64 5.95 -14.97 6.25
C ASP A 64 7.28 -15.42 6.88
N ALA A 65 8.23 -14.48 6.99
CA ALA A 65 9.50 -14.76 7.63
C ALA A 65 9.27 -14.99 9.14
N SER A 66 9.54 -16.20 9.61
CA SER A 66 9.57 -16.48 11.05
C SER A 66 10.67 -15.65 11.70
N SER A 67 10.36 -15.00 12.82
CA SER A 67 11.19 -14.05 13.58
C SER A 67 12.54 -14.57 14.12
N SER A 68 13.03 -15.72 13.68
CA SER A 68 14.41 -16.15 13.95
C SER A 68 15.35 -15.40 13.02
N GLU A 69 16.36 -14.74 13.59
CA GLU A 69 17.40 -13.89 12.97
C GLU A 69 18.24 -14.55 11.84
N GLY A 70 17.58 -15.01 10.79
CA GLY A 70 18.19 -15.47 9.55
C GLY A 70 17.46 -14.80 8.40
N GLN A 71 18.21 -14.16 7.49
CA GLN A 71 17.66 -13.69 6.23
C GLN A 71 17.11 -14.89 5.45
N PHE A 72 15.81 -15.18 5.60
CA PHE A 72 15.14 -16.17 4.78
C PHE A 72 15.01 -15.60 3.37
N THR A 73 15.91 -16.02 2.48
CA THR A 73 15.86 -15.78 1.03
C THR A 73 14.81 -16.65 0.31
N CYS A 74 13.99 -17.36 1.07
CA CYS A 74 13.02 -18.36 0.60
C CYS A 74 11.99 -17.78 -0.41
N GLY A 75 11.66 -16.48 -0.30
CA GLY A 75 10.67 -15.84 -1.16
C GLY A 75 10.94 -15.99 -2.65
N ASN A 76 12.20 -15.92 -3.08
CA ASN A 76 12.55 -15.90 -4.51
C ASN A 76 12.33 -17.26 -5.21
N ASP A 77 12.80 -18.35 -4.62
CA ASP A 77 12.67 -19.69 -5.20
C ASP A 77 11.22 -20.20 -5.12
N VAL A 78 10.49 -19.80 -4.08
CA VAL A 78 9.08 -20.16 -3.91
C VAL A 78 8.19 -19.38 -4.88
N LEU A 79 8.43 -18.07 -5.09
CA LEU A 79 7.71 -17.28 -6.10
C LEU A 79 7.83 -17.90 -7.49
N LYS A 80 9.04 -18.31 -7.88
CA LYS A 80 9.26 -19.00 -9.16
C LYS A 80 8.47 -20.29 -9.28
N SER A 81 8.31 -21.02 -8.17
CA SER A 81 7.55 -22.27 -8.13
C SER A 81 6.04 -22.02 -8.21
N LEU A 82 5.55 -20.98 -7.52
CA LEU A 82 4.16 -20.52 -7.58
C LEU A 82 3.77 -20.01 -8.97
N GLY A 83 4.71 -19.39 -9.68
CA GLY A 83 4.50 -18.88 -11.04
C GLY A 83 4.46 -19.92 -12.15
N LYS A 84 4.58 -21.23 -11.84
CA LYS A 84 4.46 -22.28 -12.86
C LYS A 84 3.03 -22.28 -13.45
N PRO A 85 2.86 -21.96 -14.75
CA PRO A 85 1.54 -21.84 -15.35
C PRO A 85 0.70 -23.09 -15.15
N GLY A 86 -0.59 -22.89 -14.84
CA GLY A 86 -1.53 -23.99 -14.66
C GLY A 86 -1.44 -24.73 -13.33
N THR A 87 -0.52 -24.38 -12.41
CA THR A 87 -0.37 -25.13 -11.15
C THR A 87 -1.29 -24.63 -10.04
N PHE A 88 -1.32 -23.31 -9.82
CA PHE A 88 -2.04 -22.68 -8.69
C PHE A 88 -3.28 -21.90 -9.17
N LEU A 89 -4.15 -22.55 -9.94
CA LEU A 89 -5.32 -21.92 -10.59
C LEU A 89 -6.43 -21.47 -9.62
N HIS A 90 -6.37 -21.91 -8.37
CA HIS A 90 -7.34 -21.59 -7.32
C HIS A 90 -6.82 -20.61 -6.28
N LEU A 91 -5.55 -20.19 -6.39
CA LEU A 91 -4.91 -19.36 -5.39
C LEU A 91 -5.46 -17.93 -5.43
N THR A 92 -6.00 -17.49 -4.30
CA THR A 92 -6.62 -16.17 -4.10
C THR A 92 -5.82 -15.30 -3.14
N GLU A 93 -5.03 -15.90 -2.24
CA GLU A 93 -4.31 -15.19 -1.18
C GLU A 93 -2.84 -15.58 -1.12
N LEU A 94 -1.95 -14.57 -1.11
CA LEU A 94 -0.51 -14.72 -0.94
C LEU A 94 0.04 -13.75 0.09
N LEU A 95 0.71 -14.27 1.11
CA LEU A 95 1.31 -13.49 2.19
C LEU A 95 2.83 -13.75 2.25
N PHE A 96 3.62 -12.67 2.26
CA PHE A 96 5.08 -12.70 2.28
C PHE A 96 5.68 -11.78 3.37
N ASN A 97 4.98 -11.56 4.49
CA ASN A 97 5.40 -10.60 5.51
C ASN A 97 6.84 -10.85 5.97
N GLY A 98 7.70 -9.84 5.86
CA GLY A 98 9.10 -9.92 6.29
C GLY A 98 10.02 -10.78 5.41
N SER A 99 9.49 -11.42 4.36
CA SER A 99 10.29 -12.24 3.45
C SER A 99 11.00 -11.36 2.43
N ARG A 100 12.34 -11.41 2.38
CA ARG A 100 13.09 -10.60 1.42
C ARG A 100 12.81 -11.05 -0.02
N ILE A 101 12.25 -10.16 -0.83
CA ILE A 101 11.91 -10.40 -2.24
C ILE A 101 12.69 -9.41 -3.11
N LYS A 102 13.22 -9.90 -4.23
CA LYS A 102 13.72 -9.00 -5.29
C LYS A 102 12.57 -8.63 -6.22
N ASP A 103 12.45 -7.35 -6.56
CA ASP A 103 11.35 -6.81 -7.37
C ASP A 103 11.01 -7.66 -8.59
N PHE A 104 12.02 -8.01 -9.40
CA PHE A 104 11.82 -8.78 -10.64
C PHE A 104 11.15 -10.14 -10.44
N ASN A 105 11.20 -10.73 -9.24
CA ASN A 105 10.57 -12.02 -8.97
C ASN A 105 9.04 -11.91 -8.85
N LEU A 106 8.46 -10.72 -8.71
CA LEU A 106 7.00 -10.54 -8.73
C LEU A 106 6.39 -10.81 -10.11
N VAL A 107 7.20 -10.90 -11.18
CA VAL A 107 6.76 -11.36 -12.51
C VAL A 107 6.08 -12.74 -12.46
N TYR A 108 6.48 -13.59 -11.50
CA TYR A 108 5.92 -14.93 -11.36
C TYR A 108 4.46 -14.92 -10.89
N LEU A 109 3.98 -13.82 -10.30
CA LEU A 109 2.58 -13.69 -9.86
C LEU A 109 1.62 -13.54 -11.05
N HIS A 110 2.09 -13.15 -12.23
CA HIS A 110 1.25 -12.89 -13.42
C HIS A 110 0.46 -14.12 -13.88
N HIS A 111 0.91 -15.32 -13.49
CA HIS A 111 0.28 -16.59 -13.86
C HIS A 111 -0.78 -17.07 -12.85
N LEU A 112 -1.13 -16.25 -11.85
CA LEU A 112 -2.11 -16.57 -10.82
C LEU A 112 -3.46 -15.90 -11.14
N PRO A 113 -4.38 -16.59 -11.84
CA PRO A 113 -5.54 -15.96 -12.47
C PRO A 113 -6.64 -15.51 -11.48
N LYS A 114 -6.51 -15.84 -10.20
CA LYS A 114 -7.50 -15.54 -9.16
C LYS A 114 -6.93 -14.78 -7.97
N LEU A 115 -5.66 -14.36 -8.03
CA LEU A 115 -5.01 -13.69 -6.91
C LEU A 115 -5.71 -12.36 -6.61
N SER A 116 -6.34 -12.28 -5.44
CA SER A 116 -7.12 -11.13 -5.00
C SER A 116 -6.52 -10.44 -3.78
N VAL A 117 -5.84 -11.18 -2.91
CA VAL A 117 -5.18 -10.67 -1.71
C VAL A 117 -3.68 -10.90 -1.82
N LEU A 118 -2.90 -9.82 -1.71
CA LEU A 118 -1.44 -9.87 -1.72
C LEU A 118 -0.89 -9.03 -0.58
N ASN A 119 -0.13 -9.65 0.30
CA ASN A 119 0.64 -8.95 1.32
C ASN A 119 2.15 -9.10 1.04
N LEU A 120 2.82 -7.96 0.88
CA LEU A 120 4.26 -7.81 0.65
C LEU A 120 4.92 -6.92 1.72
N ASP A 121 4.40 -6.91 2.94
CA ASP A 121 4.89 -6.03 3.99
C ASP A 121 6.34 -6.37 4.37
N ASN A 122 7.17 -5.34 4.53
CA ASN A 122 8.56 -5.48 4.96
C ASN A 122 9.37 -6.49 4.11
N THR A 123 9.14 -6.52 2.80
CA THR A 123 9.82 -7.44 1.88
C THR A 123 11.08 -6.84 1.26
N GLY A 124 11.29 -5.54 1.45
CA GLY A 124 12.43 -4.77 0.94
C GLY A 124 12.30 -4.37 -0.53
N ILE A 125 11.12 -4.53 -1.12
CA ILE A 125 10.83 -4.20 -2.52
C ILE A 125 10.80 -2.69 -2.78
N GLY A 126 11.02 -2.30 -4.03
CA GLY A 126 11.03 -0.90 -4.49
C GLY A 126 9.88 -0.54 -5.44
N ASN A 127 10.03 0.59 -6.15
CA ASN A 127 9.04 1.09 -7.10
C ASN A 127 8.80 0.09 -8.25
N GLU A 128 9.85 -0.54 -8.76
CA GLU A 128 9.79 -1.49 -9.86
C GLU A 128 8.89 -2.69 -9.55
N ALA A 129 8.91 -3.18 -8.30
CA ALA A 129 7.99 -4.21 -7.84
C ALA A 129 6.52 -3.82 -8.02
N VAL A 130 6.15 -2.57 -7.70
CA VAL A 130 4.76 -2.10 -7.82
C VAL A 130 4.31 -2.08 -9.28
N TYR A 131 5.17 -1.68 -10.21
CA TYR A 131 4.89 -1.76 -11.66
C TYR A 131 4.66 -3.21 -12.12
N LEU A 132 5.40 -4.17 -11.54
CA LEU A 132 5.22 -5.59 -11.84
C LEU A 132 3.90 -6.15 -11.29
N LEU A 133 3.16 -5.44 -10.43
CA LEU A 133 1.84 -5.87 -9.97
C LEU A 133 0.70 -5.47 -10.93
N VAL A 134 0.92 -4.51 -11.84
CA VAL A 134 -0.11 -3.99 -12.76
C VAL A 134 -0.83 -5.08 -13.58
N PRO A 135 -0.19 -6.16 -14.05
CA PRO A 135 -0.90 -7.25 -14.74
C PRO A 135 -2.03 -7.89 -13.91
N LEU A 136 -1.99 -7.77 -12.58
CA LEU A 136 -3.00 -8.28 -11.65
C LEU A 136 -4.18 -7.32 -11.45
N LYS A 137 -4.23 -6.18 -12.14
CA LYS A 137 -5.29 -5.14 -12.00
C LYS A 137 -6.73 -5.65 -12.15
N ARG A 138 -6.92 -6.80 -12.82
CA ARG A 138 -8.24 -7.41 -13.01
C ARG A 138 -8.73 -8.19 -11.79
N THR A 139 -7.82 -8.68 -10.95
CA THR A 139 -8.12 -9.63 -9.87
C THR A 139 -7.79 -9.09 -8.49
N LEU A 140 -6.78 -8.23 -8.36
CA LEU A 140 -6.30 -7.74 -7.07
C LEU A 140 -7.29 -6.76 -6.44
N THR A 141 -7.71 -7.05 -5.21
CA THR A 141 -8.67 -6.24 -4.43
C THR A 141 -8.09 -5.77 -3.09
N VAL A 142 -7.12 -6.50 -2.53
CA VAL A 142 -6.44 -6.17 -1.28
C VAL A 142 -4.93 -6.22 -1.52
N LEU A 143 -4.26 -5.11 -1.28
CA LEU A 143 -2.82 -5.00 -1.41
C LEU A 143 -2.21 -4.32 -0.17
N SER A 144 -1.27 -5.01 0.47
CA SER A 144 -0.45 -4.44 1.54
C SER A 144 1.01 -4.35 1.07
N LEU A 145 1.55 -3.14 1.09
CA LEU A 145 2.93 -2.80 0.74
C LEU A 145 3.68 -2.19 1.95
N ALA A 146 3.16 -2.41 3.15
CA ALA A 146 3.59 -1.69 4.33
C ALA A 146 5.07 -1.94 4.64
N MET A 147 5.73 -0.98 5.29
CA MET A 147 7.12 -1.11 5.74
C MET A 147 8.14 -1.37 4.60
N ASN A 148 7.84 -0.91 3.39
CA ASN A 148 8.79 -0.89 2.27
C ASN A 148 9.19 0.56 1.94
N PRO A 149 10.23 1.11 2.60
CA PRO A 149 10.58 2.53 2.46
C PRO A 149 11.08 2.94 1.06
N ASN A 150 11.48 1.97 0.24
CA ASN A 150 11.93 2.21 -1.14
C ASN A 150 10.77 2.38 -2.13
N ILE A 151 9.53 2.12 -1.71
CA ILE A 151 8.34 2.47 -2.49
C ILE A 151 8.06 3.95 -2.26
N THR A 152 8.16 4.78 -3.29
CA THR A 152 7.96 6.23 -3.24
C THR A 152 6.81 6.67 -4.14
N SER A 153 6.54 7.98 -4.19
CA SER A 153 5.52 8.57 -5.05
C SER A 153 5.71 8.26 -6.56
N GLU A 154 6.89 7.79 -6.98
CA GLU A 154 7.12 7.32 -8.37
C GLU A 154 6.32 6.06 -8.74
N SER A 155 5.88 5.28 -7.73
CA SER A 155 5.04 4.09 -7.93
C SER A 155 3.54 4.39 -8.04
N VAL A 156 3.10 5.62 -7.71
CA VAL A 156 1.69 6.01 -7.70
C VAL A 156 0.97 5.77 -9.03
N PRO A 157 1.56 6.08 -10.21
CA PRO A 157 0.93 5.75 -11.49
C PRO A 157 0.60 4.25 -11.64
N ALA A 158 1.45 3.36 -11.14
CA ALA A 158 1.20 1.92 -11.15
C ALA A 158 0.08 1.51 -10.19
N LEU A 159 0.06 2.08 -8.96
CA LEU A 159 -1.00 1.84 -7.98
C LEU A 159 -2.38 2.26 -8.51
N LEU A 160 -2.45 3.39 -9.22
CA LEU A 160 -3.70 3.89 -9.81
C LEU A 160 -4.27 2.95 -10.88
N LEU A 161 -3.41 2.21 -11.61
CA LEU A 161 -3.86 1.21 -12.59
C LEU A 161 -4.52 -0.02 -11.95
N LEU A 162 -4.32 -0.25 -10.65
CA LEU A 162 -4.98 -1.31 -9.87
C LEU A 162 -6.38 -0.84 -9.43
N ALA A 163 -7.25 -0.56 -10.41
CA ALA A 163 -8.54 0.11 -10.21
C ALA A 163 -9.53 -0.66 -9.30
N ASN A 164 -9.36 -1.98 -9.16
CA ASN A 164 -10.23 -2.85 -8.36
C ASN A 164 -9.83 -2.95 -6.88
N LEU A 165 -8.78 -2.25 -6.43
CA LEU A 165 -8.40 -2.25 -5.03
C LEU A 165 -9.50 -1.63 -4.15
N ALA A 166 -9.94 -2.40 -3.16
CA ALA A 166 -10.81 -2.00 -2.07
C ALA A 166 -10.03 -1.74 -0.76
N PHE A 167 -8.81 -2.25 -0.66
CA PHE A 167 -7.88 -1.95 0.43
C PHE A 167 -6.45 -1.77 -0.10
N LEU A 168 -5.78 -0.71 0.36
CA LEU A 168 -4.38 -0.43 0.07
C LEU A 168 -3.65 0.02 1.35
N SER A 169 -2.66 -0.74 1.81
CA SER A 169 -1.72 -0.23 2.82
C SER A 169 -0.42 0.22 2.16
N ILE A 170 -0.10 1.50 2.32
CA ILE A 170 1.20 2.11 1.97
C ILE A 170 1.89 2.65 3.24
N LEU A 171 1.50 2.16 4.42
CA LEU A 171 2.10 2.54 5.70
C LEU A 171 3.61 2.29 5.69
N GLY A 172 4.41 3.22 6.18
CA GLY A 172 5.87 3.04 6.24
C GLY A 172 6.58 2.97 4.88
N THR A 173 5.90 3.34 3.80
CA THR A 173 6.53 3.61 2.49
C THR A 173 7.06 5.05 2.42
N GLY A 174 7.85 5.34 1.40
CA GLY A 174 8.31 6.69 1.05
C GLY A 174 7.36 7.48 0.16
N VAL A 175 6.08 7.10 0.07
CA VAL A 175 5.05 7.91 -0.60
C VAL A 175 4.85 9.21 0.19
N ASP A 176 4.95 10.35 -0.48
CA ASP A 176 4.80 11.67 0.13
C ASP A 176 3.39 12.25 -0.10
N MET A 177 3.18 13.47 0.40
CA MET A 177 1.91 14.17 0.24
C MET A 177 1.54 14.48 -1.21
N ASP A 178 2.52 14.64 -2.12
CA ASP A 178 2.22 14.89 -3.53
C ASP A 178 1.70 13.62 -4.20
N GLY A 179 2.31 12.48 -3.90
CA GLY A 179 1.80 11.16 -4.29
C GLY A 179 0.42 10.88 -3.71
N LEU A 180 0.21 11.17 -2.42
CA LEU A 180 -1.07 10.94 -1.76
C LEU A 180 -2.19 11.85 -2.30
N ARG A 181 -1.90 13.12 -2.60
CA ARG A 181 -2.86 14.02 -3.26
C ARG A 181 -3.25 13.52 -4.65
N LEU A 182 -2.29 12.97 -5.41
CA LEU A 182 -2.57 12.37 -6.71
C LEU A 182 -3.47 11.14 -6.56
N ILE A 183 -3.18 10.25 -5.60
CA ILE A 183 -4.03 9.11 -5.26
C ILE A 183 -5.46 9.56 -4.94
N ALA A 184 -5.61 10.52 -4.02
CA ALA A 184 -6.91 10.96 -3.53
C ALA A 184 -7.73 11.68 -4.61
N LYS A 185 -7.08 12.52 -5.43
CA LYS A 185 -7.72 13.17 -6.58
C LYS A 185 -8.28 12.13 -7.55
N THR A 186 -7.46 11.16 -7.96
CA THR A 186 -7.89 10.13 -8.92
C THR A 186 -8.99 9.24 -8.36
N ILE A 187 -8.90 8.82 -7.09
CA ILE A 187 -9.96 8.03 -6.42
C ILE A 187 -11.29 8.77 -6.42
N LEU A 188 -11.27 10.08 -6.10
CA LEU A 188 -12.47 10.91 -6.10
C LEU A 188 -13.05 11.07 -7.52
N GLU A 189 -12.22 11.36 -8.51
CA GLU A 189 -12.64 11.54 -9.92
C GLU A 189 -13.21 10.24 -10.52
N GLU A 190 -12.64 9.09 -10.18
CA GLU A 190 -13.10 7.77 -10.65
C GLU A 190 -14.23 7.18 -9.79
N GLY A 191 -14.59 7.81 -8.67
CA GLY A 191 -15.64 7.33 -7.76
C GLY A 191 -15.31 5.98 -7.11
N ARG A 192 -14.03 5.73 -6.82
CA ARG A 192 -13.56 4.47 -6.23
C ARG A 192 -13.86 4.43 -4.74
N ASN A 193 -14.24 3.25 -4.23
CA ASN A 193 -14.37 2.99 -2.80
C ASN A 193 -13.19 2.13 -2.34
N ILE A 194 -12.28 2.74 -1.61
CA ILE A 194 -11.03 2.11 -1.16
C ILE A 194 -10.70 2.60 0.25
N ASP A 195 -10.37 1.65 1.12
CA ASP A 195 -9.76 1.92 2.41
C ASP A 195 -8.24 2.00 2.25
N ILE A 196 -7.61 3.03 2.83
CA ILE A 196 -6.19 3.29 2.64
C ILE A 196 -5.48 3.61 3.95
N GLU A 197 -4.40 2.89 4.21
CA GLU A 197 -3.47 3.22 5.29
C GLU A 197 -2.29 4.02 4.72
N ILE A 198 -2.11 5.24 5.22
CA ILE A 198 -1.13 6.20 4.71
C ILE A 198 0.18 6.19 5.52
N PRO A 199 1.31 6.66 4.94
CA PRO A 199 2.57 6.80 5.67
C PRO A 199 2.44 7.72 6.90
N CYS A 200 3.15 7.41 7.99
CA CYS A 200 3.12 8.22 9.22
C CYS A 200 3.46 9.69 8.97
N ALA A 201 4.43 9.98 8.11
CA ALA A 201 4.78 11.36 7.76
C ALA A 201 3.63 12.13 7.08
N CYS A 202 2.81 11.45 6.28
CA CYS A 202 1.61 12.04 5.68
C CYS A 202 0.51 12.24 6.73
N LYS A 203 0.35 11.28 7.66
CA LYS A 203 -0.57 11.42 8.79
C LYS A 203 -0.19 12.61 9.68
N ASP A 204 1.07 12.74 10.06
CA ASP A 204 1.58 13.86 10.86
C ASP A 204 1.39 15.21 10.14
N TYR A 205 1.57 15.22 8.81
CA TYR A 205 1.27 16.39 7.98
C TYR A 205 -0.22 16.77 8.08
N MET A 206 -1.13 15.78 7.99
CA MET A 206 -2.58 15.99 7.99
C MET A 206 -3.10 16.43 9.37
N ASP A 207 -2.59 15.83 10.43
CA ASP A 207 -2.92 16.20 11.81
C ASP A 207 -2.49 17.65 12.13
N ASN A 208 -1.55 18.21 11.35
CA ASN A 208 -1.00 19.55 11.53
C ASN A 208 -1.51 20.60 10.51
N LEU A 209 -2.57 20.30 9.73
CA LEU A 209 -3.09 21.25 8.72
C LEU A 209 -3.43 22.63 9.29
N GLY A 210 -3.99 22.67 10.51
CA GLY A 210 -4.41 23.90 11.18
C GLY A 210 -3.28 24.91 11.40
N SER A 211 -2.02 24.46 11.48
CA SER A 211 -0.86 25.35 11.60
C SER A 211 -0.31 25.81 10.25
N MET A 212 -0.73 25.19 9.14
CA MET A 212 -0.20 25.51 7.81
C MET A 212 -0.96 26.66 7.15
N TYR A 213 -2.26 26.71 7.35
CA TYR A 213 -3.17 27.72 6.80
C TYR A 213 -4.55 27.64 7.49
N LEU A 214 -5.40 28.65 7.27
CA LEU A 214 -6.81 28.58 7.67
C LEU A 214 -7.55 27.44 6.94
N VAL A 215 -7.81 26.34 7.65
CA VAL A 215 -8.48 25.15 7.09
C VAL A 215 -9.95 25.43 6.80
N HIS A 216 -10.71 26.01 7.73
CA HIS A 216 -12.12 26.34 7.54
C HIS A 216 -12.28 27.79 7.11
N ILE A 217 -12.46 28.00 5.80
CA ILE A 217 -12.71 29.33 5.22
C ILE A 217 -14.20 29.64 5.32
N GLN A 218 -14.53 30.83 5.84
CA GLN A 218 -15.89 31.33 5.99
C GLN A 218 -16.05 32.66 5.23
N PRO A 219 -17.26 32.99 4.73
CA PRO A 219 -17.52 34.29 4.12
C PRO A 219 -17.09 35.45 5.06
N PRO A 220 -16.50 36.55 4.53
CA PRO A 220 -16.37 36.92 3.12
C PRO A 220 -15.10 36.40 2.41
N LEU A 221 -14.34 35.49 3.01
CA LEU A 221 -13.11 34.96 2.42
C LEU A 221 -13.38 34.05 1.23
N VAL A 222 -12.42 33.98 0.31
CA VAL A 222 -12.51 33.19 -0.93
C VAL A 222 -11.79 31.87 -0.72
N ALA A 223 -12.46 30.76 -1.03
CA ALA A 223 -11.93 29.42 -0.83
C ALA A 223 -11.49 28.73 -2.13
N SER A 224 -12.02 29.17 -3.28
CA SER A 224 -11.74 28.58 -4.59
C SER A 224 -10.45 29.19 -5.19
N PRO A 225 -9.48 28.37 -5.63
CA PRO A 225 -8.29 28.86 -6.31
C PRO A 225 -8.60 29.59 -7.62
N ASP A 226 -9.65 29.18 -8.34
CA ASP A 226 -10.01 29.68 -9.67
C ASP A 226 -10.50 31.14 -9.63
N ASP A 227 -11.05 31.57 -8.49
CA ASP A 227 -11.60 32.92 -8.31
C ASP A 227 -10.51 33.98 -8.08
N CYS A 228 -9.30 33.57 -7.69
CA CYS A 228 -8.20 34.45 -7.25
C CYS A 228 -7.84 35.55 -8.26
N SER A 229 -7.85 35.22 -9.56
CA SER A 229 -7.47 36.15 -10.63
C SER A 229 -8.39 37.36 -10.76
N SER A 230 -9.67 37.19 -10.39
CA SER A 230 -10.71 38.22 -10.48
C SER A 230 -10.78 39.13 -9.25
N LEU A 231 -10.07 38.80 -8.17
CA LEU A 231 -10.21 39.48 -6.89
C LEU A 231 -9.61 40.89 -6.89
N SER A 232 -10.15 41.74 -6.01
CA SER A 232 -9.53 43.01 -5.67
C SER A 232 -8.27 42.77 -4.83
N ILE A 233 -7.28 43.68 -4.92
CA ILE A 233 -6.08 43.62 -4.07
C ILE A 233 -6.42 43.61 -2.58
N ALA A 234 -7.46 44.35 -2.17
CA ALA A 234 -7.91 44.39 -0.77
C ALA A 234 -8.38 43.00 -0.31
N THR A 235 -9.21 42.34 -1.13
CA THR A 235 -9.72 40.99 -0.86
C THR A 235 -8.59 39.95 -0.82
N VAL A 236 -7.60 40.03 -1.71
CA VAL A 236 -6.45 39.12 -1.70
C VAL A 236 -5.63 39.32 -0.41
N LYS A 237 -5.38 40.58 -0.01
CA LYS A 237 -4.68 40.89 1.25
C LYS A 237 -5.42 40.38 2.47
N GLU A 238 -6.74 40.55 2.52
CA GLU A 238 -7.59 40.05 3.61
C GLU A 238 -7.54 38.51 3.70
N ASN A 239 -7.61 37.82 2.56
CA ASN A 239 -7.47 36.35 2.51
C ASN A 239 -6.10 35.91 3.02
N LEU A 240 -5.01 36.45 2.46
CA LEU A 240 -3.65 36.11 2.88
C LEU A 240 -3.41 36.43 4.37
N ALA A 241 -3.94 37.56 4.86
CA ALA A 241 -3.86 37.94 6.27
C ALA A 241 -4.66 36.99 7.19
N ALA A 242 -5.77 36.42 6.71
CA ALA A 242 -6.51 35.42 7.45
C ALA A 242 -5.71 34.11 7.58
N HIS A 243 -5.06 33.66 6.49
CA HIS A 243 -4.19 32.49 6.54
C HIS A 243 -2.91 32.74 7.36
N SER A 244 -2.35 33.96 7.32
CA SER A 244 -1.12 34.30 8.05
C SER A 244 -1.28 34.28 9.57
N LYS A 245 -2.52 34.40 10.09
CA LYS A 245 -2.83 34.19 11.50
C LYS A 245 -2.52 32.76 11.96
N GLN A 246 -2.65 31.77 11.07
CA GLN A 246 -2.28 30.39 11.35
C GLN A 246 -0.80 30.14 11.07
N ASN A 247 -0.30 30.69 9.98
CA ASN A 247 1.09 30.51 9.55
C ASN A 247 1.74 31.85 9.19
N PRO A 248 2.55 32.44 10.11
CA PRO A 248 3.19 33.74 9.90
C PRO A 248 4.14 33.82 8.70
N ARG A 249 4.52 32.68 8.09
CA ARG A 249 5.32 32.66 6.86
C ARG A 249 4.52 33.07 5.62
N ILE A 250 3.19 33.07 5.70
CA ILE A 250 2.32 33.53 4.61
C ILE A 250 2.30 35.05 4.61
N MET A 251 2.91 35.65 3.58
CA MET A 251 3.00 37.10 3.45
C MET A 251 1.76 37.68 2.76
N ALA A 252 1.12 38.67 3.40
CA ALA A 252 0.02 39.46 2.83
C ALA A 252 0.51 40.76 2.16
N SER A 253 1.75 40.76 1.67
CA SER A 253 2.41 41.89 1.00
C SER A 253 3.06 41.43 -0.30
N GLY A 254 3.43 42.40 -1.15
CA GLY A 254 4.03 42.18 -2.46
C GLY A 254 3.29 42.91 -3.57
N THR A 255 3.68 42.63 -4.81
CA THR A 255 2.94 43.09 -5.99
C THR A 255 1.59 42.38 -6.10
N ARG A 256 0.69 42.89 -6.95
CA ARG A 256 -0.62 42.26 -7.21
C ARG A 256 -0.45 40.80 -7.62
N ASP A 257 0.40 40.55 -8.60
CA ASP A 257 0.54 39.24 -9.22
C ASP A 257 1.17 38.23 -8.26
N GLU A 258 2.16 38.66 -7.47
CA GLU A 258 2.76 37.83 -6.42
C GLU A 258 1.75 37.38 -5.35
N MET A 259 0.88 38.29 -4.91
CA MET A 259 -0.13 37.98 -3.89
C MET A 259 -1.23 37.07 -4.45
N ILE A 260 -1.66 37.29 -5.70
CA ILE A 260 -2.65 36.43 -6.38
C ILE A 260 -2.09 35.02 -6.54
N ALA A 261 -0.86 34.89 -7.08
CA ALA A 261 -0.22 33.60 -7.27
C ALA A 261 -0.08 32.85 -5.93
N ARG A 262 0.38 33.54 -4.87
CA ARG A 262 0.50 32.96 -3.53
C ARG A 262 -0.83 32.47 -2.97
N LEU A 263 -1.90 33.26 -3.11
CA LEU A 263 -3.22 32.86 -2.64
C LEU A 263 -3.74 31.66 -3.44
N GLN A 264 -3.56 31.67 -4.76
CA GLN A 264 -3.97 30.58 -5.63
C GLN A 264 -3.23 29.28 -5.30
N ASP A 265 -1.91 29.32 -5.13
CA ASP A 265 -1.10 28.15 -4.75
C ASP A 265 -1.54 27.60 -3.39
N LEU A 266 -1.77 28.50 -2.42
CA LEU A 266 -2.21 28.14 -1.09
C LEU A 266 -3.60 27.48 -1.08
N LEU A 267 -4.56 28.06 -1.81
CA LEU A 267 -5.91 27.49 -1.91
C LEU A 267 -5.91 26.18 -2.69
N THR A 268 -5.08 26.06 -3.73
CA THR A 268 -4.93 24.81 -4.51
C THR A 268 -4.41 23.69 -3.61
N LYS A 269 -3.34 23.98 -2.87
CA LYS A 269 -2.76 23.03 -1.91
C LYS A 269 -3.77 22.63 -0.83
N ARG A 270 -4.48 23.61 -0.25
CA ARG A 270 -5.56 23.36 0.72
C ARG A 270 -6.64 22.47 0.14
N GLN A 271 -7.10 22.73 -1.07
CA GLN A 271 -8.15 21.94 -1.71
C GLN A 271 -7.71 20.48 -1.89
N MET A 272 -6.47 20.25 -2.36
CA MET A 272 -5.93 18.90 -2.51
C MET A 272 -5.76 18.19 -1.15
N ASP A 273 -5.31 18.89 -0.12
CA ASP A 273 -5.21 18.37 1.24
C ASP A 273 -6.58 17.94 1.82
N LEU A 274 -7.64 18.69 1.51
CA LEU A 274 -9.00 18.33 1.93
C LEU A 274 -9.55 17.10 1.19
N VAL A 275 -9.14 16.88 -0.06
CA VAL A 275 -9.48 15.64 -0.77
C VAL A 275 -8.79 14.44 -0.11
N VAL A 276 -7.53 14.61 0.33
CA VAL A 276 -6.83 13.58 1.11
C VAL A 276 -7.55 13.33 2.44
N ALA A 277 -7.92 14.37 3.19
CA ALA A 277 -8.64 14.23 4.46
C ALA A 277 -9.95 13.44 4.29
N TRP A 278 -10.72 13.75 3.25
CA TRP A 278 -11.93 12.99 2.91
C TRP A 278 -11.64 11.51 2.63
N LEU A 279 -10.59 11.20 1.86
CA LEU A 279 -10.21 9.83 1.52
C LEU A 279 -9.86 9.00 2.78
N VAL A 280 -9.18 9.61 3.75
CA VAL A 280 -8.66 8.91 4.94
C VAL A 280 -9.58 9.04 6.16
N GLY A 281 -10.76 9.65 6.01
CA GLY A 281 -11.77 9.77 7.06
C GLY A 281 -11.44 10.78 8.17
N LEU A 282 -10.77 11.90 7.85
CA LEU A 282 -10.43 13.00 8.75
C LEU A 282 -11.34 14.24 8.57
#